data_AF-A0A4W3JIG3-F1
#
_entry.id   AF-A0A4W3JIG3-F1
#
_cell.length_a   1.000
_cell.length_b   1.000
_cell.length_c   1.000
_cell.angle_alpha   90.00
_cell.angle_beta   90.00
_cell.angle_gamma   90.00
#
_symmetry.space_group_name_H-M   'P 1'
#
loop_
_entity.id
_entity.type
_entity.pdbx_description
1 polymer ?
#
loop_
_entity_poly.entity_id
_entity_poly.type
_entity_poly.pdbx_seq_one_letter_code
_entity_poly.pdbx_strand_id
1 'polypeptide(L)'
;MTLQPKCEDVETAEGVALTVTGVAQVKVMTDKELLAVACEQFLGKSVMETKSVVLQTLEGHLRAILGTLTVEAIYQDRDQFAQLVREVASPDVGRMGIEILSFTIKDVYDKVEYLSSLGKSQTAVVQRDAEIGVAEAERDAGIRESECKKEAMDIKYRADTMMADSKRAFEMQKASFTQEVNTKVAESQLAYELQGAKEQQKIRQEEVEIEVVQRKKQIDIEAKEIIRTDKELIATVRRPAEAEAFRMQQIAEGQKVKQVLIAQAEAEKIRKIGAAEASSIEAIGKAEAEKMRLKAAAYEQYGSAAKTALVLDALPKIAAEIAAPLAKTDEIVILGGDSNRITSEVTRLLAEMPASVHALTGVDLSKVSFILRVMLG
;
A
#
# COMPACT_ATOMS: atom_id res chain seq x y z
N MET A 1 110.20 -17.84 64.09
CA MET A 1 109.20 -18.18 65.13
C MET A 1 107.89 -17.48 64.80
N THR A 2 106.76 -18.12 65.09
CA THR A 2 105.43 -17.53 64.87
C THR A 2 104.90 -17.00 66.20
N LEU A 3 104.47 -15.75 66.19
CA LEU A 3 103.88 -15.02 67.32
C LEU A 3 102.45 -14.61 66.95
N GLN A 4 101.57 -14.56 67.95
CA GLN A 4 100.16 -14.20 67.77
C GLN A 4 99.82 -13.03 68.68
N PRO A 5 100.21 -11.78 68.30
CA PRO A 5 99.88 -10.60 69.10
C PRO A 5 98.36 -10.44 69.17
N LYS A 6 97.83 -10.37 70.38
CA LYS A 6 96.40 -10.19 70.64
C LYS A 6 96.18 -8.91 71.42
N CYS A 7 95.32 -8.05 70.90
CA CYS A 7 94.86 -6.86 71.62
C CYS A 7 93.36 -6.99 71.89
N GLU A 8 93.00 -6.99 73.16
CA GLU A 8 91.60 -7.05 73.62
C GLU A 8 91.13 -5.65 74.04
N ASP A 9 89.87 -5.34 73.73
CA ASP A 9 89.14 -4.15 74.17
C ASP A 9 89.89 -2.82 73.97
N VAL A 10 90.42 -2.61 72.76
CA VAL A 10 91.08 -1.35 72.43
C VAL A 10 90.09 -0.43 71.71
N GLU A 11 89.94 0.79 72.21
CA GLU A 11 89.10 1.81 71.60
C GLU A 11 89.78 2.38 70.35
N THR A 12 89.05 2.40 69.25
CA THR A 12 89.44 3.08 68.01
C THR A 12 89.23 4.58 68.11
N ALA A 13 89.61 5.34 67.06
CA ALA A 13 89.40 6.79 66.99
C ALA A 13 87.93 7.20 67.18
N GLU A 14 86.98 6.31 66.87
CA GLU A 14 85.53 6.54 67.00
C GLU A 14 84.94 6.01 68.33
N GLY A 15 85.78 5.51 69.23
CA GLY A 15 85.36 4.99 70.54
C GLY A 15 84.74 3.59 70.50
N VAL A 16 84.86 2.86 69.39
CA VAL A 16 84.39 1.47 69.29
C VAL A 16 85.49 0.53 69.78
N ALA A 17 85.18 -0.28 70.79
CA ALA A 17 86.09 -1.29 71.34
C ALA A 17 86.19 -2.51 70.41
N LEU A 18 87.41 -2.77 69.94
CA LEU A 18 87.73 -3.87 69.03
C LEU A 18 88.74 -4.83 69.62
N THR A 19 88.59 -6.11 69.28
CA THR A 19 89.57 -7.14 69.56
C THR A 19 90.20 -7.59 68.25
N VAL A 20 91.52 -7.48 68.17
CA VAL A 20 92.30 -7.82 66.97
C VAL A 20 93.36 -8.85 67.32
N THR A 21 93.41 -9.91 66.51
CA THR A 21 94.43 -10.95 66.57
C THR A 21 95.28 -10.88 65.32
N GLY A 22 96.56 -10.59 65.49
CA GLY A 22 97.57 -10.66 64.42
C GLY A 22 98.33 -11.97 64.44
N VAL A 23 99.00 -12.28 63.33
CA VAL A 23 100.00 -13.33 63.22
C VAL A 23 101.27 -12.71 62.65
N ALA A 24 102.35 -12.81 63.41
CA ALA A 24 103.66 -12.30 63.02
C ALA A 24 104.65 -13.45 62.90
N GLN A 25 105.35 -13.52 61.78
CA GLN A 25 106.50 -14.40 61.60
C GLN A 25 107.77 -13.58 61.76
N VAL A 26 108.56 -13.93 62.77
CA VAL A 26 109.80 -13.22 63.08
C VAL A 26 111.00 -14.16 63.05
N LYS A 27 112.17 -13.62 62.70
CA LYS A 27 113.44 -14.35 62.61
C LYS A 27 114.53 -13.56 63.32
N VAL A 28 115.48 -14.25 63.93
CA VAL A 28 116.68 -13.60 64.49
C VAL A 28 117.59 -13.17 63.32
N MET A 29 118.07 -11.93 63.35
CA MET A 29 118.99 -11.43 62.34
C MET A 29 120.34 -12.13 62.41
N THR A 30 120.97 -12.32 61.25
CA THR A 30 122.28 -12.99 61.13
C THR A 30 123.44 -12.02 60.93
N ASP A 31 123.16 -10.71 60.90
CA ASP A 31 124.21 -9.69 60.78
C ASP A 31 125.05 -9.65 62.06
N LYS A 32 126.37 -9.52 61.94
CA LYS A 32 127.32 -9.69 63.06
C LYS A 32 127.10 -8.67 64.18
N GLU A 33 126.69 -7.44 63.84
CA GLU A 33 126.40 -6.39 64.82
C GLU A 33 125.07 -6.63 65.54
N LEU A 34 124.00 -6.88 64.80
CA LEU A 34 122.65 -7.09 65.36
C LEU A 34 122.50 -8.45 66.06
N LEU A 35 123.26 -9.45 65.62
CA LEU A 35 123.32 -10.76 66.27
C LEU A 35 123.98 -10.66 67.65
N ALA A 36 125.01 -9.82 67.83
CA ALA A 36 125.62 -9.59 69.13
C ALA A 36 124.61 -8.99 70.12
N VAL A 37 123.79 -8.02 69.67
CA VAL A 37 122.71 -7.41 70.47
C VAL A 37 121.61 -8.42 70.80
N ALA A 38 121.19 -9.25 69.83
CA ALA A 38 120.24 -10.32 70.08
C ALA A 38 120.78 -11.34 71.10
N CYS A 39 122.05 -11.71 70.98
CA CYS A 39 122.70 -12.60 71.93
C CYS A 39 122.78 -11.94 73.31
N GLU A 40 123.18 -10.69 73.44
CA GLU A 40 123.19 -10.00 74.75
C GLU A 40 121.80 -9.98 75.40
N GLN A 41 120.75 -9.74 74.63
CA GLN A 41 119.38 -9.62 75.13
C GLN A 41 118.71 -10.96 75.49
N PHE A 42 119.05 -12.04 74.79
CA PHE A 42 118.35 -13.33 74.87
C PHE A 42 119.22 -14.50 75.35
N LEU A 43 120.55 -14.37 75.43
CA LEU A 43 121.44 -15.42 75.93
C LEU A 43 121.13 -15.69 77.41
N GLY A 44 120.79 -16.95 77.73
CA GLY A 44 120.39 -17.37 79.07
C GLY A 44 118.89 -17.29 79.36
N LYS A 45 118.07 -16.70 78.47
CA LYS A 45 116.61 -16.73 78.57
C LYS A 45 116.03 -17.97 77.92
N SER A 46 114.86 -18.40 78.40
CA SER A 46 114.09 -19.46 77.78
C SER A 46 113.46 -19.00 76.45
N VAL A 47 113.10 -19.97 75.60
CA VAL A 47 112.38 -19.69 74.34
C VAL A 47 111.02 -19.04 74.60
N MET A 48 110.36 -19.35 75.71
CA MET A 48 109.07 -18.73 76.07
C MET A 48 109.24 -17.26 76.46
N GLU A 49 110.26 -16.92 77.25
CA GLU A 49 110.55 -15.53 77.61
C GLU A 49 110.92 -14.70 76.38
N THR A 50 111.75 -15.27 75.48
CA THR A 50 112.10 -14.61 74.21
C THR A 50 110.86 -14.29 73.39
N LYS A 51 109.92 -15.25 73.26
CA LYS A 51 108.64 -15.03 72.57
C LYS A 51 107.80 -13.97 73.27
N SER A 52 107.74 -13.96 74.61
CA SER A 52 106.95 -13.01 75.40
C SER A 52 107.42 -11.56 75.20
N VAL A 53 108.73 -11.31 75.24
CA VAL A 53 109.28 -9.94 75.07
C VAL A 53 108.96 -9.39 73.67
N VAL A 54 109.13 -10.22 72.63
CA VAL A 54 108.82 -9.79 71.25
C VAL A 54 107.31 -9.63 71.06
N LEU A 55 106.50 -10.53 71.64
CA LEU A 55 105.04 -10.46 71.61
C LEU A 55 104.53 -9.15 72.23
N GLN A 56 105.01 -8.78 73.42
CA GLN A 56 104.61 -7.55 74.10
C GLN A 56 104.92 -6.29 73.29
N THR A 57 106.06 -6.27 72.59
CA THR A 57 106.44 -5.14 71.73
C THR A 57 105.48 -5.02 70.54
N LEU A 58 105.19 -6.14 69.87
CA LEU A 58 104.24 -6.17 68.76
C LEU A 58 102.81 -5.82 69.19
N GLU A 59 102.37 -6.28 70.36
CA GLU A 59 101.06 -5.90 70.93
C GLU A 59 100.99 -4.42 71.29
N GLY A 60 102.09 -3.83 71.78
CA GLY A 60 102.19 -2.40 72.04
C GLY A 60 101.95 -1.57 70.78
N HIS A 61 102.66 -1.88 69.69
CA HIS A 61 102.47 -1.18 68.41
C HIS A 61 101.11 -1.46 67.78
N LEU A 62 100.64 -2.71 67.81
CA LEU A 62 99.32 -3.07 67.30
C LEU A 62 98.22 -2.25 68.00
N ARG A 63 98.29 -2.14 69.34
CA ARG A 63 97.38 -1.32 70.14
C ARG A 63 97.46 0.16 69.80
N ALA A 64 98.68 0.70 69.65
CA ALA A 64 98.89 2.11 69.34
C ALA A 64 98.27 2.50 67.99
N ILE A 65 98.49 1.69 66.94
CA ILE A 65 97.93 1.97 65.61
C ILE A 65 96.41 1.77 65.60
N LEU A 66 95.89 0.76 66.31
CA LEU A 66 94.45 0.55 66.40
C LEU A 66 93.70 1.76 66.97
N GLY A 67 94.30 2.47 67.94
CA GLY A 67 93.71 3.69 68.50
C GLY A 67 93.66 4.89 67.56
N THR A 68 94.42 4.88 66.45
CA THR A 68 94.50 6.00 65.50
C THR A 68 93.58 5.85 64.28
N LEU A 69 93.14 4.63 63.99
CA LEU A 69 92.34 4.32 62.79
C LEU A 69 90.86 4.16 63.13
N THR A 70 90.00 4.35 62.13
CA THR A 70 88.56 4.07 62.22
C THR A 70 88.28 2.58 62.02
N VAL A 71 87.12 2.13 62.47
CA VAL A 71 86.69 0.73 62.37
C VAL A 71 86.60 0.27 60.91
N GLU A 72 86.08 1.15 60.06
CA GLU A 72 85.84 0.90 58.63
C GLU A 72 87.16 0.70 57.89
N ALA A 73 88.17 1.53 58.16
CA ALA A 73 89.48 1.42 57.53
C ALA A 73 90.18 0.10 57.90
N ILE A 74 90.09 -0.31 59.17
CA ILE A 74 90.65 -1.60 59.63
C ILE A 74 89.92 -2.78 58.97
N TYR A 75 88.62 -2.67 58.72
CA TYR A 75 87.83 -3.76 58.15
C TYR A 75 87.95 -3.86 56.63
N GLN A 76 87.96 -2.72 55.92
CA GLN A 76 88.06 -2.64 54.46
C GLN A 76 89.45 -3.03 53.97
N ASP A 77 90.50 -2.45 54.57
CA ASP A 77 91.89 -2.58 54.09
C ASP A 77 92.83 -3.19 55.15
N ARG A 78 92.59 -4.47 55.44
CA ARG A 78 93.37 -5.23 56.44
C ARG A 78 94.86 -5.32 56.13
N ASP A 79 95.21 -5.39 54.84
CA ASP A 79 96.59 -5.50 54.40
C ASP A 79 97.37 -4.19 54.61
N GLN A 80 96.72 -3.05 54.36
CA GLN A 80 97.33 -1.74 54.60
C GLN A 80 97.55 -1.51 56.09
N PHE A 81 96.59 -1.88 56.93
CA PHE A 81 96.74 -1.85 58.38
C PHE A 81 97.89 -2.76 58.86
N ALA A 82 97.99 -3.98 58.33
CA ALA A 82 99.08 -4.91 58.65
C ALA A 82 100.46 -4.35 58.24
N GLN A 83 100.55 -3.68 57.10
CA GLN A 83 101.77 -3.04 56.62
C GLN A 83 102.20 -1.89 57.53
N LEU A 84 101.26 -1.05 57.96
CA LEU A 84 101.54 0.07 58.86
C LEU A 84 102.07 -0.41 60.22
N VAL A 85 101.46 -1.45 60.79
CA VAL A 85 101.94 -2.05 62.06
C VAL A 85 103.35 -2.62 61.89
N ARG A 86 103.65 -3.26 60.75
CA ARG A 86 104.99 -3.74 60.44
C ARG A 86 106.01 -2.61 60.35
N GLU A 87 105.68 -1.52 59.65
CA GLU A 87 106.58 -0.39 59.44
C GLU A 87 106.96 0.28 60.76
N VAL A 88 105.98 0.49 61.65
CA VAL A 88 106.21 1.11 62.96
C VAL A 88 106.94 0.17 63.93
N ALA A 89 106.67 -1.14 63.87
CA ALA A 89 107.30 -2.11 64.77
C ALA A 89 108.72 -2.53 64.33
N SER A 90 109.06 -2.43 63.04
CA SER A 90 110.33 -2.92 62.48
C SER A 90 111.58 -2.31 63.13
N PRO A 91 111.65 -0.99 63.40
CA PRO A 91 112.81 -0.39 64.09
C PRO A 91 112.98 -0.89 65.53
N ASP A 92 111.89 -1.14 66.24
CA ASP A 92 111.91 -1.45 67.67
C ASP A 92 112.31 -2.90 67.92
N VAL A 93 111.75 -3.84 67.15
CA VAL A 93 112.20 -5.23 67.17
C VAL A 93 113.59 -5.39 66.54
N GLY A 94 113.94 -4.51 65.59
CA GLY A 94 115.26 -4.47 64.97
C GLY A 94 116.37 -4.14 65.95
N ARG A 95 116.12 -3.21 66.89
CA ARG A 95 117.03 -2.91 68.01
C ARG A 95 117.25 -4.09 68.95
N MET A 96 116.37 -5.09 68.95
CA MET A 96 116.52 -6.34 69.69
C MET A 96 117.19 -7.45 68.85
N GLY A 97 117.60 -7.14 67.61
CA GLY A 97 118.18 -8.08 66.65
C GLY A 97 117.18 -9.09 66.07
N ILE A 98 115.89 -8.73 66.03
CA ILE A 98 114.81 -9.52 65.47
C ILE A 98 114.26 -8.83 64.21
N GLU A 99 114.02 -9.59 63.15
CA GLU A 99 113.41 -9.13 61.90
C GLU A 99 112.00 -9.69 61.75
N ILE A 100 111.06 -8.85 61.31
CA ILE A 100 109.70 -9.27 60.95
C ILE A 100 109.69 -9.70 59.48
N LEU A 101 109.49 -10.99 59.23
CA LEU A 101 109.34 -11.54 57.89
C LEU A 101 107.98 -11.18 57.29
N SER A 102 106.92 -11.41 58.06
CA SER A 102 105.54 -11.13 57.67
C SER A 102 104.68 -10.81 58.89
N PHE A 103 103.71 -9.94 58.67
CA PHE A 103 102.69 -9.60 59.64
C PHE A 103 101.35 -9.60 58.91
N THR A 104 100.39 -10.36 59.39
CA THR A 104 99.03 -10.41 58.83
C THR A 104 98.01 -10.37 59.96
N ILE A 105 96.84 -9.82 59.67
CA ILE A 105 95.71 -9.85 60.60
C ILE A 105 94.95 -11.15 60.40
N LYS A 106 94.72 -11.87 61.50
CA LYS A 106 93.95 -13.12 61.50
C LYS A 106 92.46 -12.84 61.67
N ASP A 107 92.11 -12.21 62.79
CA ASP A 107 90.72 -12.00 63.19
C ASP A 107 90.55 -10.58 63.75
N VAL A 108 89.43 -9.94 63.39
CA VAL A 108 88.97 -8.65 63.90
C VAL A 108 87.51 -8.85 64.29
N TYR A 109 87.19 -8.69 65.57
CA TYR A 109 85.82 -8.78 66.05
C TYR A 109 85.56 -7.77 67.15
N ASP A 110 84.32 -7.32 67.24
CA ASP A 110 83.81 -6.40 68.24
C ASP A 110 82.95 -7.11 69.28
N LYS A 111 82.80 -6.49 70.46
CA LYS A 111 81.89 -6.98 71.51
C LYS A 111 80.48 -6.42 71.38
N VAL A 112 80.32 -5.29 70.68
CA VAL A 112 79.10 -4.46 70.68
C VAL A 112 78.27 -4.63 69.39
N GLU A 113 78.61 -5.58 68.52
CA GLU A 113 77.88 -5.89 67.27
C GLU A 113 77.73 -4.70 66.28
N TYR A 114 78.60 -3.70 66.39
CA TYR A 114 78.74 -2.58 65.47
C TYR A 114 79.01 -3.05 64.03
N LEU A 115 79.95 -4.00 63.84
CA LEU A 115 80.30 -4.50 62.50
C LEU A 115 79.12 -5.24 61.84
N SER A 116 78.38 -6.03 62.64
CA SER A 116 77.16 -6.70 62.19
C SER A 116 76.09 -5.70 61.75
N SER A 117 75.94 -4.61 62.51
CA SER A 117 74.96 -3.55 62.21
C SER A 117 75.32 -2.79 60.93
N LEU A 118 76.60 -2.49 60.71
CA LEU A 118 77.09 -1.89 59.47
C LEU A 118 76.80 -2.80 58.26
N GLY A 119 77.07 -4.10 58.39
CA GLY A 119 76.76 -5.10 57.35
C GLY A 119 75.27 -5.21 57.03
N LYS A 120 74.41 -5.16 58.05
CA LYS A 120 72.94 -5.16 57.88
C LYS A 120 72.46 -3.92 57.12
N SER A 121 72.97 -2.74 57.45
CA SER A 121 72.63 -1.50 56.75
C SER A 121 73.04 -1.54 55.27
N GLN A 122 74.27 -1.98 54.98
CA GLN A 122 74.76 -2.06 53.61
C GLN A 122 73.98 -3.10 52.79
N THR A 123 73.65 -4.24 53.38
CA THR A 123 72.83 -5.28 52.74
C THR A 123 71.43 -4.74 52.41
N ALA A 124 70.82 -3.99 53.32
CA ALA A 124 69.51 -3.38 53.09
C ALA A 124 69.52 -2.35 51.95
N VAL A 125 70.59 -1.54 51.83
CA VAL A 125 70.76 -0.60 50.71
C VAL A 125 70.87 -1.34 49.38
N VAL A 126 71.73 -2.36 49.30
CA VAL A 126 71.91 -3.16 48.08
C VAL A 126 70.61 -3.87 47.70
N GLN A 127 69.90 -4.44 48.67
CA GLN A 127 68.62 -5.11 48.43
C GLN A 127 67.56 -4.12 47.91
N ARG A 128 67.45 -2.94 48.52
CA ARG A 128 66.52 -1.89 48.07
C ARG A 128 66.83 -1.44 46.65
N ASP A 129 68.10 -1.19 46.34
CA ASP A 129 68.50 -0.71 45.02
C ASP A 129 68.29 -1.80 43.95
N ALA A 130 68.48 -3.08 44.30
CA ALA A 130 68.13 -4.21 43.45
C ALA A 130 66.61 -4.29 43.21
N GLU A 131 65.79 -4.12 44.24
CA GLU A 131 64.31 -4.11 44.12
C GLU A 131 63.81 -2.95 43.24
N ILE A 132 64.40 -1.77 43.39
CA ILE A 132 64.11 -0.61 42.53
C ILE A 132 64.43 -0.96 41.07
N GLY A 133 65.59 -1.56 40.80
CA GLY A 133 65.99 -1.98 39.46
C GLY A 133 65.04 -3.01 38.83
N VAL A 134 64.56 -3.99 39.61
CA VAL A 134 63.57 -4.97 39.14
C VAL A 134 62.23 -4.29 38.84
N ALA A 135 61.76 -3.41 39.72
CA ALA A 135 60.47 -2.72 39.55
C ALA A 135 60.47 -1.78 38.33
N GLU A 136 61.60 -1.10 38.05
CA GLU A 136 61.76 -0.28 36.85
C GLU A 136 61.78 -1.15 35.58
N ALA A 137 62.52 -2.26 35.60
CA ALA A 137 62.56 -3.19 34.47
C ALA A 137 61.18 -3.81 34.16
N GLU A 138 60.43 -4.21 35.18
CA GLU A 138 59.06 -4.73 35.03
C GLU A 138 58.09 -3.67 34.50
N ARG A 139 58.20 -2.42 34.98
CA ARG A 139 57.39 -1.30 34.49
C ARG A 139 57.64 -1.07 33.00
N ASP A 140 58.90 -0.99 32.60
CA ASP A 140 59.28 -0.72 31.20
C ASP A 140 58.88 -1.88 30.28
N ALA A 141 59.05 -3.13 30.74
CA ALA A 141 58.56 -4.31 30.05
C ALA A 141 57.03 -4.27 29.88
N GLY A 142 56.29 -3.93 30.94
CA GLY A 142 54.83 -3.83 30.92
C GLY A 142 54.30 -2.72 30.01
N ILE A 143 54.98 -1.57 29.95
CA ILE A 143 54.65 -0.48 29.02
C ILE A 143 54.83 -0.96 27.58
N ARG A 144 56.00 -1.52 27.26
CA ARG A 144 56.29 -2.00 25.90
C ARG A 144 55.36 -3.13 25.48
N GLU A 145 55.05 -4.05 26.38
CA GLU A 145 54.08 -5.12 26.12
C GLU A 145 52.68 -4.55 25.84
N SER A 146 52.25 -3.56 26.63
CA SER A 146 50.95 -2.90 26.44
C SER A 146 50.86 -2.13 25.12
N GLU A 147 51.95 -1.46 24.72
CA GLU A 147 52.04 -0.79 23.41
C GLU A 147 51.98 -1.79 22.26
N CYS A 148 52.81 -2.85 22.31
CA CYS A 148 52.78 -3.92 21.31
C CYS A 148 51.39 -4.57 21.22
N LYS A 149 50.71 -4.78 22.36
CA LYS A 149 49.33 -5.32 22.40
C LYS A 149 48.32 -4.36 21.77
N LYS A 150 48.41 -3.05 22.05
CA LYS A 150 47.53 -2.04 21.43
C LYS A 150 47.72 -2.01 19.92
N GLU A 151 48.97 -2.00 19.45
CA GLU A 151 49.30 -1.97 18.02
C GLU A 151 48.84 -3.26 17.32
N ALA A 152 49.07 -4.43 17.93
CA ALA A 152 48.56 -5.70 17.41
C ALA A 152 47.02 -5.74 17.34
N MET A 153 46.33 -5.21 18.36
CA MET A 153 44.87 -5.12 18.33
C MET A 153 44.37 -4.14 17.28
N ASP A 154 45.02 -2.98 17.09
CA ASP A 154 44.65 -2.02 16.05
C ASP A 154 44.78 -2.63 14.64
N ILE A 155 45.89 -3.32 14.37
CA ILE A 155 46.08 -4.07 13.11
C ILE A 155 44.98 -5.11 12.93
N LYS A 156 44.63 -5.85 13.99
CA LYS A 156 43.56 -6.86 13.94
C LYS A 156 42.21 -6.21 13.66
N TYR A 157 41.83 -5.15 14.36
CA TYR A 157 40.57 -4.45 14.13
C TYR A 157 40.50 -3.85 12.73
N ARG A 158 41.61 -3.31 12.21
CA ARG A 158 41.69 -2.81 10.84
C ARG A 158 41.48 -3.94 9.83
N ALA A 159 42.13 -5.08 10.03
CA ALA A 159 41.95 -6.26 9.19
C ALA A 159 40.49 -6.77 9.24
N ASP A 160 39.91 -6.88 10.45
CA ASP A 160 38.52 -7.32 10.65
C ASP A 160 37.53 -6.36 9.99
N THR A 161 37.77 -5.04 10.06
CA THR A 161 36.97 -4.02 9.37
C THR A 161 37.04 -4.20 7.86
N MET A 162 38.24 -4.38 7.29
CA MET A 162 38.41 -4.62 5.85
C MET A 162 37.74 -5.92 5.39
N MET A 163 37.78 -6.98 6.21
CA MET A 163 37.08 -8.24 5.93
C MET A 163 35.56 -8.06 5.96
N ALA A 164 35.03 -7.35 6.96
CA ALA A 164 33.61 -7.07 7.08
C ALA A 164 33.10 -6.22 5.91
N ASP A 165 33.84 -5.18 5.51
CA ASP A 165 33.51 -4.34 4.36
C ASP A 165 33.55 -5.14 3.05
N SER A 166 34.58 -5.97 2.86
CA SER A 166 34.67 -6.84 1.67
C SER A 166 33.52 -7.84 1.62
N LYS A 167 33.14 -8.42 2.76
CA LYS A 167 32.00 -9.34 2.86
C LYS A 167 30.69 -8.62 2.56
N ARG A 168 30.48 -7.42 3.13
CA ARG A 168 29.29 -6.60 2.87
C ARG A 168 29.19 -6.23 1.39
N ALA A 169 30.29 -5.83 0.77
CA ALA A 169 30.33 -5.51 -0.66
C ALA A 169 29.98 -6.73 -1.52
N PHE A 170 30.55 -7.90 -1.20
CA PHE A 170 30.23 -9.16 -1.86
C PHE A 170 28.74 -9.54 -1.72
N GLU A 171 28.18 -9.46 -0.51
CA GLU A 171 26.77 -9.76 -0.25
C GLU A 171 25.84 -8.79 -0.97
N MET A 172 26.17 -7.50 -1.01
CA MET A 172 25.40 -6.49 -1.75
C MET A 172 25.41 -6.77 -3.25
N GLN A 173 26.57 -7.12 -3.81
CA GLN A 173 26.69 -7.45 -5.23
C GLN A 173 25.95 -8.75 -5.56
N LYS A 174 26.04 -9.77 -4.69
CA LYS A 174 25.24 -11.01 -4.82
C LYS A 174 23.74 -10.72 -4.76
N ALA A 175 23.28 -9.86 -3.86
CA ALA A 175 21.89 -9.46 -3.76
C ALA A 175 21.42 -8.72 -5.03
N SER A 176 22.24 -7.80 -5.57
CA SER A 176 21.98 -7.12 -6.84
C SER A 176 21.81 -8.10 -8.00
N PHE A 177 22.73 -9.05 -8.15
CA PHE A 177 22.61 -10.08 -9.20
C PHE A 177 21.41 -11.00 -8.98
N THR A 178 21.11 -11.36 -7.74
CA THR A 178 19.92 -12.18 -7.44
C THR A 178 18.64 -11.43 -7.78
N GLN A 179 18.57 -10.13 -7.48
CA GLN A 179 17.45 -9.28 -7.88
C GLN A 179 17.32 -9.23 -9.39
N GLU A 180 18.41 -9.02 -10.13
CA GLU A 180 18.40 -8.97 -11.60
C GLU A 180 17.97 -10.31 -12.22
N VAL A 181 18.49 -11.43 -11.72
CA VAL A 181 18.06 -12.78 -12.12
C VAL A 181 16.59 -12.99 -11.82
N ASN A 182 16.12 -12.62 -10.61
CA ASN A 182 14.71 -12.76 -10.24
C ASN A 182 13.79 -11.91 -11.11
N THR A 183 14.18 -10.68 -11.45
CA THR A 183 13.43 -9.83 -12.39
C THR A 183 13.36 -10.50 -13.76
N LYS A 184 14.47 -11.04 -14.28
CA LYS A 184 14.49 -11.74 -15.57
C LYS A 184 13.67 -13.03 -15.56
N VAL A 185 13.70 -13.79 -14.48
CA VAL A 185 12.86 -14.99 -14.29
C VAL A 185 11.38 -14.60 -14.23
N ALA A 186 11.01 -13.55 -13.48
CA ALA A 186 9.65 -13.06 -13.41
C ALA A 186 9.16 -12.53 -14.77
N GLU A 187 9.98 -11.78 -15.52
CA GLU A 187 9.70 -11.36 -16.89
C GLU A 187 9.46 -12.56 -17.81
N SER A 188 10.32 -13.58 -17.73
CA SER A 188 10.19 -14.81 -18.53
C SER A 188 8.91 -15.57 -18.18
N GLN A 189 8.57 -15.68 -16.90
CA GLN A 189 7.36 -16.35 -16.44
C GLN A 189 6.11 -15.59 -16.90
N LEU A 190 6.10 -14.27 -16.76
CA LEU A 190 5.00 -13.41 -17.19
C LEU A 190 4.85 -13.44 -18.73
N ALA A 191 5.97 -13.51 -19.46
CA ALA A 191 5.97 -13.68 -20.91
C ALA A 191 5.40 -15.04 -21.34
N TYR A 192 5.73 -16.11 -20.60
CA TYR A 192 5.19 -17.46 -20.84
C TYR A 192 3.67 -17.50 -20.57
N GLU A 193 3.22 -16.94 -19.46
CA GLU A 193 1.79 -16.82 -19.11
C GLU A 193 1.04 -15.95 -20.12
N LEU A 194 1.61 -14.81 -20.52
CA LEU A 194 1.02 -13.94 -21.54
C LEU A 194 0.93 -14.63 -22.90
N GLN A 195 1.94 -15.41 -23.30
CA GLN A 195 1.88 -16.22 -24.52
C GLN A 195 0.80 -17.30 -24.42
N GLY A 196 0.71 -18.02 -23.30
CA GLY A 196 -0.36 -18.98 -23.05
C GLY A 196 -1.75 -18.35 -23.15
N ALA A 197 -1.95 -17.18 -22.52
CA ALA A 197 -3.20 -16.44 -22.59
C ALA A 197 -3.54 -15.95 -24.01
N LYS A 198 -2.55 -15.45 -24.77
CA LYS A 198 -2.72 -15.06 -26.18
C LYS A 198 -3.10 -16.25 -27.05
N GLU A 199 -2.42 -17.38 -26.89
CA GLU A 199 -2.73 -18.58 -27.65
C GLU A 199 -4.11 -19.12 -27.29
N GLN A 200 -4.48 -19.11 -26.02
CA GLN A 200 -5.82 -19.50 -25.59
C GLN A 200 -6.91 -18.52 -26.06
N GLN A 201 -6.61 -17.23 -26.17
CA GLN A 201 -7.50 -16.26 -26.81
C GLN A 201 -7.69 -16.57 -28.30
N LYS A 202 -6.62 -16.91 -29.03
CA LYS A 202 -6.72 -17.34 -30.43
C LYS A 202 -7.53 -18.63 -30.58
N ILE A 203 -7.27 -19.64 -29.74
CA ILE A 203 -8.05 -20.89 -29.73
C ILE A 203 -9.52 -20.57 -29.50
N ARG A 204 -9.85 -19.72 -28.52
CA ARG A 204 -11.24 -19.30 -28.27
C ARG A 204 -11.85 -18.53 -29.45
N GLN A 205 -11.08 -17.67 -30.12
CA GLN A 205 -11.55 -16.99 -31.33
C GLN A 205 -11.89 -18.00 -32.43
N GLU A 206 -11.00 -18.97 -32.67
CA GLU A 206 -11.22 -20.04 -33.64
C GLU A 206 -12.42 -20.93 -33.25
N GLU A 207 -12.58 -21.28 -31.96
CA GLU A 207 -13.73 -22.01 -31.44
C GLU A 207 -15.05 -21.27 -31.66
N VAL A 208 -15.08 -19.96 -31.40
CA VAL A 208 -16.25 -19.11 -31.66
C VAL A 208 -16.52 -19.03 -33.16
N GLU A 209 -15.49 -18.95 -34.00
CA GLU A 209 -15.67 -18.97 -35.46
C GLU A 209 -16.25 -20.31 -35.94
N ILE A 210 -15.77 -21.44 -35.40
CA ILE A 210 -16.34 -22.77 -35.63
C ILE A 210 -17.81 -22.79 -35.16
N GLU A 211 -18.13 -22.26 -33.98
CA GLU A 211 -19.52 -22.19 -33.49
C GLU A 211 -20.41 -21.33 -34.41
N VAL A 212 -19.92 -20.18 -34.88
CA VAL A 212 -20.64 -19.32 -35.82
C VAL A 212 -20.88 -20.04 -37.15
N VAL A 213 -19.89 -20.78 -37.66
CA VAL A 213 -20.05 -21.60 -38.88
C VAL A 213 -21.06 -22.72 -38.66
N GLN A 214 -21.02 -23.41 -37.51
CA GLN A 214 -22.00 -24.44 -37.14
C GLN A 214 -23.42 -23.86 -37.03
N ARG A 215 -23.59 -22.72 -36.33
CA ARG A 215 -24.88 -22.03 -36.22
C ARG A 215 -25.37 -21.52 -37.56
N LYS A 216 -24.52 -20.95 -38.41
CA LYS A 216 -24.89 -20.55 -39.78
C LYS A 216 -25.38 -21.75 -40.58
N LYS A 217 -24.68 -22.89 -40.51
CA LYS A 217 -25.14 -24.14 -41.14
C LYS A 217 -26.48 -24.62 -40.56
N GLN A 218 -26.71 -24.48 -39.26
CA GLN A 218 -27.97 -24.85 -38.62
C GLN A 218 -29.11 -23.93 -39.06
N ILE A 219 -28.89 -22.62 -39.09
CA ILE A 219 -29.84 -21.64 -39.63
C ILE A 219 -30.12 -21.91 -41.12
N ASP A 220 -29.10 -22.28 -41.91
CA ASP A 220 -29.29 -22.64 -43.32
C ASP A 220 -30.13 -23.92 -43.49
N ILE A 221 -29.96 -24.90 -42.60
CA ILE A 221 -30.79 -26.12 -42.57
C ILE A 221 -32.22 -25.76 -42.17
N GLU A 222 -32.41 -25.01 -41.09
CA GLU A 222 -33.73 -24.54 -40.62
C GLU A 222 -34.42 -23.68 -41.68
N ALA A 223 -33.71 -22.77 -42.35
CA ALA A 223 -34.26 -21.97 -43.45
C ALA A 223 -34.71 -22.85 -44.62
N LYS A 224 -33.94 -23.89 -44.97
CA LYS A 224 -34.35 -24.88 -45.99
C LYS A 224 -35.54 -25.72 -45.54
N GLU A 225 -35.63 -26.07 -44.25
CA GLU A 225 -36.81 -26.74 -43.68
C GLU A 225 -38.03 -25.83 -43.73
N ILE A 226 -37.93 -24.56 -43.34
CA ILE A 226 -39.01 -23.57 -43.44
C ILE A 226 -39.50 -23.46 -44.89
N ILE A 227 -38.60 -23.39 -45.88
CA ILE A 227 -38.98 -23.35 -47.30
C ILE A 227 -39.71 -24.63 -47.72
N ARG A 228 -39.27 -25.81 -47.23
CA ARG A 228 -39.97 -27.08 -47.50
C ARG A 228 -41.36 -27.08 -46.86
N THR A 229 -41.46 -26.66 -45.60
CA THR A 229 -42.72 -26.59 -44.86
C THR A 229 -43.68 -25.55 -45.46
N ASP A 230 -43.19 -24.40 -45.92
CA ASP A 230 -43.99 -23.40 -46.62
C ASP A 230 -44.52 -23.95 -47.95
N LYS A 231 -43.70 -24.69 -48.72
CA LYS A 231 -44.17 -25.39 -49.92
C LYS A 231 -45.22 -26.47 -49.61
N GLU A 232 -45.05 -27.24 -48.52
CA GLU A 232 -46.04 -28.21 -48.06
C GLU A 232 -47.34 -27.53 -47.62
N LEU A 233 -47.27 -26.39 -46.91
CA LEU A 233 -48.43 -25.60 -46.46
C LEU A 233 -49.16 -24.94 -47.63
N ILE A 234 -48.42 -24.41 -48.61
CA ILE A 234 -48.99 -23.88 -49.86
C ILE A 234 -49.76 -24.99 -50.59
N ALA A 235 -49.17 -26.18 -50.70
CA ALA A 235 -49.82 -27.31 -51.37
C ALA A 235 -51.05 -27.84 -50.62
N THR A 236 -50.98 -27.92 -49.29
CA THR A 236 -51.98 -28.62 -48.46
C THR A 236 -53.09 -27.71 -47.95
N VAL A 237 -52.79 -26.44 -47.63
CA VAL A 237 -53.76 -25.52 -46.99
C VAL A 237 -54.15 -24.39 -47.93
N ARG A 238 -53.19 -23.69 -48.56
CA ARG A 238 -53.54 -22.54 -49.40
C ARG A 238 -54.25 -22.95 -50.69
N ARG A 239 -53.79 -23.99 -51.38
CA ARG A 239 -54.43 -24.42 -52.64
C ARG A 239 -55.89 -24.90 -52.44
N PRO A 240 -56.23 -25.69 -51.40
CA PRO A 240 -57.63 -26.01 -51.13
C PRO A 240 -58.44 -24.80 -50.66
N ALA A 241 -57.86 -23.93 -49.82
CA ALA A 241 -58.55 -22.73 -49.34
C ALA A 241 -58.81 -21.72 -50.47
N GLU A 242 -57.88 -21.55 -51.41
CA GLU A 242 -58.06 -20.71 -52.60
C GLU A 242 -59.09 -21.33 -53.57
N ALA A 243 -59.10 -22.66 -53.73
CA ALA A 243 -60.14 -23.35 -54.51
C ALA A 243 -61.53 -23.21 -53.86
N GLU A 244 -61.62 -23.27 -52.53
CA GLU A 244 -62.87 -23.09 -51.80
C GLU A 244 -63.34 -21.63 -51.78
N ALA A 245 -62.43 -20.67 -51.62
CA ALA A 245 -62.73 -19.24 -51.75
C ALA A 245 -63.22 -18.88 -53.15
N PHE A 246 -62.60 -19.44 -54.21
CA PHE A 246 -63.04 -19.25 -55.58
C PHE A 246 -64.42 -19.87 -55.83
N ARG A 247 -64.69 -21.06 -55.29
CA ARG A 247 -66.03 -21.69 -55.32
C ARG A 247 -67.08 -20.82 -54.61
N MET A 248 -66.74 -20.28 -53.45
CA MET A 248 -67.59 -19.39 -52.67
C MET A 248 -67.92 -18.09 -53.43
N GLN A 249 -66.91 -17.47 -54.04
CA GLN A 249 -67.08 -16.27 -54.88
C GLN A 249 -67.96 -16.56 -56.10
N GLN A 250 -67.75 -17.67 -56.81
CA GLN A 250 -68.60 -18.07 -57.94
C GLN A 250 -70.07 -18.27 -57.53
N ILE A 251 -70.31 -18.90 -56.37
CA ILE A 251 -71.68 -19.06 -55.83
C ILE A 251 -72.28 -17.69 -55.47
N ALA A 252 -71.53 -16.81 -54.83
CA ALA A 252 -71.98 -15.46 -54.47
C ALA A 252 -72.24 -14.57 -55.70
N GLU A 253 -71.38 -14.64 -56.72
CA GLU A 253 -71.55 -13.96 -58.00
C GLU A 253 -72.82 -14.46 -58.72
N GLY A 254 -73.04 -15.79 -58.73
CA GLY A 254 -74.26 -16.40 -59.27
C GLY A 254 -75.53 -15.96 -58.53
N GLN A 255 -75.47 -15.83 -57.20
CA GLN A 255 -76.58 -15.29 -56.40
C GLN A 255 -76.84 -13.81 -56.70
N LYS A 256 -75.80 -12.99 -56.81
CA LYS A 256 -75.88 -11.57 -57.17
C LYS A 256 -76.51 -11.38 -58.55
N VAL A 257 -76.08 -12.17 -59.54
CA VAL A 257 -76.65 -12.15 -60.90
C VAL A 257 -78.13 -12.58 -60.88
N LYS A 258 -78.49 -13.64 -60.13
CA LYS A 258 -79.89 -14.05 -59.96
C LYS A 258 -80.74 -12.93 -59.34
N GLN A 259 -80.23 -12.24 -58.33
CA GLN A 259 -80.94 -11.17 -57.63
C GLN A 259 -81.14 -9.94 -58.53
N VAL A 260 -80.14 -9.59 -59.36
CA VAL A 260 -80.25 -8.51 -60.36
C VAL A 260 -81.28 -8.86 -61.45
N LEU A 261 -81.30 -10.10 -61.94
CA LEU A 261 -82.28 -10.57 -62.92
C LEU A 261 -83.72 -10.53 -62.38
N ILE A 262 -83.93 -10.93 -61.12
CA ILE A 262 -85.25 -10.84 -60.47
C ILE A 262 -85.69 -9.37 -60.34
N ALA A 263 -84.80 -8.49 -59.89
CA ALA A 263 -85.11 -7.06 -59.77
C ALA A 263 -85.40 -6.40 -61.13
N GLN A 264 -84.70 -6.79 -62.19
CA GLN A 264 -84.99 -6.33 -63.56
C GLN A 264 -86.35 -6.84 -64.06
N ALA A 265 -86.70 -8.09 -63.80
CA ALA A 265 -88.00 -8.65 -64.18
C ALA A 265 -89.16 -7.98 -63.44
N GLU A 266 -89.00 -7.65 -62.15
CA GLU A 266 -89.99 -6.88 -61.39
C GLU A 266 -90.12 -5.44 -61.88
N ALA A 267 -89.01 -4.79 -62.21
CA ALA A 267 -89.04 -3.45 -62.82
C ALA A 267 -89.77 -3.45 -64.18
N GLU A 268 -89.57 -4.50 -65.00
CA GLU A 268 -90.25 -4.65 -66.29
C GLU A 268 -91.76 -4.93 -66.13
N LYS A 269 -92.15 -5.72 -65.11
CA LYS A 269 -93.54 -5.97 -64.74
C LYS A 269 -94.25 -4.68 -64.32
N ILE A 270 -93.62 -3.88 -63.45
CA ILE A 270 -94.17 -2.59 -63.02
C ILE A 270 -94.30 -1.62 -64.20
N ARG A 271 -93.32 -1.58 -65.11
CA ARG A 271 -93.39 -0.76 -66.34
C ARG A 271 -94.57 -1.13 -67.23
N LYS A 272 -94.82 -2.44 -67.44
CA LYS A 272 -95.94 -2.90 -68.27
C LYS A 272 -97.30 -2.65 -67.62
N ILE A 273 -97.41 -2.79 -66.30
CA ILE A 273 -98.64 -2.45 -65.57
C ILE A 273 -98.92 -0.95 -65.62
N GLY A 274 -97.90 -0.11 -65.33
CA GLY A 274 -98.04 1.35 -65.41
C GLY A 274 -98.38 1.87 -66.82
N ALA A 275 -97.84 1.24 -67.87
CA ALA A 275 -98.20 1.57 -69.25
C ALA A 275 -99.66 1.19 -69.60
N ALA A 276 -100.17 0.08 -69.05
CA ALA A 276 -101.55 -0.35 -69.25
C ALA A 276 -102.56 0.55 -68.50
N GLU A 277 -102.21 0.97 -67.28
CA GLU A 277 -103.00 1.93 -66.49
C GLU A 277 -103.03 3.32 -67.14
N ALA A 278 -101.89 3.82 -67.64
CA ALA A 278 -101.81 5.09 -68.36
C ALA A 278 -102.68 5.10 -69.63
N SER A 279 -102.65 4.01 -70.41
CA SER A 279 -103.49 3.86 -71.61
C SER A 279 -104.99 3.81 -71.27
N SER A 280 -105.35 3.18 -70.14
CA SER A 280 -106.74 3.12 -69.67
C SER A 280 -107.26 4.49 -69.23
N ILE A 281 -106.43 5.27 -68.51
CA ILE A 281 -106.78 6.63 -68.08
C ILE A 281 -106.88 7.58 -69.29
N GLU A 282 -106.01 7.46 -70.28
CA GLU A 282 -106.08 8.28 -71.51
C GLU A 282 -107.36 8.00 -72.32
N ALA A 283 -107.77 6.73 -72.41
CA ALA A 283 -109.02 6.33 -73.08
C ALA A 283 -110.26 6.86 -72.36
N ILE A 284 -110.29 6.82 -71.03
CA ILE A 284 -111.38 7.38 -70.22
C ILE A 284 -111.43 8.91 -70.39
N GLY A 285 -110.27 9.60 -70.31
CA GLY A 285 -110.18 11.05 -70.47
C GLY A 285 -110.63 11.55 -71.85
N LYS A 286 -110.32 10.82 -72.93
CA LYS A 286 -110.82 11.15 -74.28
C LYS A 286 -112.34 10.98 -74.40
N ALA A 287 -112.91 9.92 -73.81
CA ALA A 287 -114.35 9.68 -73.84
C ALA A 287 -115.14 10.75 -73.06
N GLU A 288 -114.58 11.24 -71.95
CA GLU A 288 -115.21 12.27 -71.12
C GLU A 288 -115.15 13.65 -71.79
N ALA A 289 -114.02 13.97 -72.45
CA ALA A 289 -113.87 15.19 -73.24
C ALA A 289 -114.82 15.24 -74.45
N GLU A 290 -115.01 14.13 -75.16
CA GLU A 290 -115.99 14.00 -76.26
C GLU A 290 -117.42 14.22 -75.76
N LYS A 291 -117.79 13.63 -74.63
CA LYS A 291 -119.12 13.77 -74.02
C LYS A 291 -119.40 15.21 -73.59
N MET A 292 -118.41 15.90 -73.06
CA MET A 292 -118.50 17.33 -72.70
C MET A 292 -118.61 18.23 -73.94
N ARG A 293 -117.88 17.92 -75.01
CA ARG A 293 -117.94 18.67 -76.28
C ARG A 293 -119.30 18.54 -76.97
N LEU A 294 -119.87 17.35 -76.97
CA LEU A 294 -121.23 17.09 -77.51
C LEU A 294 -122.32 17.80 -76.70
N LYS A 295 -122.19 17.83 -75.36
CA LYS A 295 -123.10 18.62 -74.51
C LYS A 295 -123.00 20.12 -74.84
N ALA A 296 -121.79 20.67 -74.96
CA ALA A 296 -121.60 22.09 -75.26
C ALA A 296 -122.19 22.50 -76.63
N ALA A 297 -121.97 21.69 -77.67
CA ALA A 297 -122.51 21.95 -79.01
C ALA A 297 -124.05 21.87 -79.08
N ALA A 298 -124.67 21.01 -78.28
CA ALA A 298 -126.13 20.94 -78.19
C ALA A 298 -126.73 22.19 -77.51
N TYR A 299 -126.04 22.79 -76.55
CA TYR A 299 -126.53 23.98 -75.84
C TYR A 299 -126.44 25.27 -76.67
N GLU A 300 -125.55 25.32 -77.66
CA GLU A 300 -125.30 26.53 -78.44
C GLU A 300 -126.36 26.79 -79.53
N GLN A 301 -127.06 25.76 -80.01
CA GLN A 301 -128.13 25.92 -81.02
C GLN A 301 -129.52 26.24 -80.46
N TYR A 302 -129.74 26.17 -79.15
CA TYR A 302 -131.03 26.56 -78.55
C TYR A 302 -131.04 28.05 -78.16
N GLY A 303 -131.15 28.91 -79.18
CA GLY A 303 -131.28 30.36 -79.05
C GLY A 303 -132.56 30.81 -78.32
N SER A 304 -132.38 31.74 -77.38
CA SER A 304 -133.31 32.52 -76.53
C SER A 304 -134.52 31.86 -75.83
N ALA A 305 -135.00 30.68 -76.24
CA ALA A 305 -136.20 30.05 -75.65
C ALA A 305 -135.88 29.04 -74.52
N ALA A 306 -134.67 28.43 -74.49
CA ALA A 306 -134.28 27.45 -73.46
C ALA A 306 -133.82 28.08 -72.15
N LYS A 307 -133.35 29.34 -72.16
CA LYS A 307 -132.97 30.06 -70.94
C LYS A 307 -134.14 30.23 -69.98
N THR A 308 -135.38 30.28 -70.48
CA THR A 308 -136.59 30.38 -69.66
C THR A 308 -137.04 29.02 -69.11
N ALA A 309 -136.73 27.91 -69.78
CA ALA A 309 -137.01 26.56 -69.28
C ALA A 309 -136.01 26.13 -68.19
N LEU A 310 -134.73 26.54 -68.32
CA LEU A 310 -133.70 26.34 -67.28
C LEU A 310 -134.05 27.05 -65.97
N VAL A 311 -134.81 28.16 -66.04
CA VAL A 311 -135.31 28.92 -64.88
C VAL A 311 -136.37 28.12 -64.09
N LEU A 312 -137.10 27.17 -64.69
CA LEU A 312 -138.11 26.40 -63.95
C LEU A 312 -137.55 25.12 -63.30
N ASP A 313 -136.53 24.48 -63.90
CA ASP A 313 -135.96 23.21 -63.43
C ASP A 313 -134.85 23.38 -62.36
N ALA A 314 -134.21 24.56 -62.30
CA ALA A 314 -133.17 24.85 -61.32
C ALA A 314 -133.71 25.35 -59.96
N LEU A 315 -134.96 25.83 -59.91
CA LEU A 315 -135.58 26.37 -58.69
C LEU A 315 -135.61 25.38 -57.50
N PRO A 316 -135.86 24.07 -57.68
CA PRO A 316 -135.83 23.12 -56.56
C PRO A 316 -134.43 22.96 -55.93
N LYS A 317 -133.36 23.05 -56.73
CA LYS A 317 -131.99 22.80 -56.24
C LYS A 317 -131.43 23.98 -55.45
N ILE A 318 -131.78 25.20 -55.83
CA ILE A 318 -131.38 26.38 -55.06
C ILE A 318 -132.15 26.45 -53.73
N ALA A 319 -133.42 26.03 -53.70
CA ALA A 319 -134.16 25.92 -52.44
C ALA A 319 -133.53 24.90 -51.48
N ALA A 320 -133.00 23.78 -51.99
CA ALA A 320 -132.32 22.77 -51.17
C ALA A 320 -131.01 23.30 -50.55
N GLU A 321 -130.17 24.00 -51.33
CA GLU A 321 -128.87 24.48 -50.82
C GLU A 321 -128.92 25.76 -50.00
N ILE A 322 -130.02 26.52 -50.04
CA ILE A 322 -130.25 27.59 -49.05
C ILE A 322 -130.69 26.98 -47.70
N ALA A 323 -131.31 25.80 -47.69
CA ALA A 323 -131.72 25.13 -46.46
C ALA A 323 -130.58 24.32 -45.80
N ALA A 324 -129.60 23.82 -46.57
CA ALA A 324 -128.54 22.97 -46.05
C ALA A 324 -127.67 23.60 -44.93
N PRO A 325 -127.30 24.90 -44.98
CA PRO A 325 -126.52 25.51 -43.90
C PRO A 325 -127.32 25.81 -42.63
N LEU A 326 -128.66 25.83 -42.70
CA LEU A 326 -129.53 25.93 -41.51
C LEU A 326 -129.80 24.57 -40.86
N ALA A 327 -129.68 23.46 -41.61
CA ALA A 327 -129.95 22.10 -41.12
C ALA A 327 -128.73 21.41 -40.46
N LYS A 328 -127.54 22.02 -40.47
CA LYS A 328 -126.29 21.40 -39.98
C LYS A 328 -125.59 22.17 -38.86
N THR A 329 -126.26 23.17 -38.28
CA THR A 329 -125.84 23.79 -37.00
C THR A 329 -126.84 23.40 -35.92
N ASP A 330 -126.56 22.29 -35.22
CA ASP A 330 -127.36 21.87 -34.06
C ASP A 330 -126.54 21.72 -32.76
N GLU A 331 -125.21 21.92 -32.75
CA GLU A 331 -124.47 22.02 -31.48
C GLU A 331 -123.08 22.67 -31.64
N ILE A 332 -122.98 23.93 -31.26
CA ILE A 332 -121.73 24.53 -30.80
C ILE A 332 -121.69 24.25 -29.29
N VAL A 333 -121.00 23.17 -28.91
CA VAL A 333 -120.77 22.82 -27.50
C VAL A 333 -119.43 23.36 -27.08
N ILE A 334 -119.48 24.60 -26.59
CA ILE A 334 -118.48 25.18 -25.71
C ILE A 334 -118.76 24.66 -24.31
N LEU A 335 -117.88 23.80 -23.78
CA LEU A 335 -117.80 23.39 -22.37
C LEU A 335 -116.29 23.36 -22.06
N GLY A 336 -115.69 24.33 -21.36
CA GLY A 336 -116.03 24.82 -20.02
C GLY A 336 -115.26 23.96 -19.01
N GLY A 337 -114.24 24.43 -18.29
CA GLY A 337 -113.51 25.68 -18.32
C GLY A 337 -112.20 25.54 -17.54
N ASP A 338 -111.16 26.23 -17.98
CA ASP A 338 -110.29 27.07 -17.15
C ASP A 338 -109.45 27.94 -18.09
N SER A 339 -109.47 29.24 -17.89
CA SER A 339 -109.15 30.24 -18.91
C SER A 339 -107.68 30.64 -18.88
N ASN A 340 -106.73 29.89 -19.50
CA ASN A 340 -105.42 30.50 -19.84
C ASN A 340 -104.43 29.78 -20.80
N ARG A 341 -104.85 29.02 -21.83
CA ARG A 341 -103.88 28.33 -22.72
C ARG A 341 -104.07 28.49 -24.23
N ILE A 342 -104.79 29.52 -24.68
CA ILE A 342 -104.97 29.80 -26.13
C ILE A 342 -104.07 30.95 -26.63
N THR A 343 -103.52 31.77 -25.73
CA THR A 343 -102.61 32.87 -26.08
C THR A 343 -101.17 32.42 -26.39
N SER A 344 -100.77 31.20 -26.04
CA SER A 344 -99.41 30.68 -26.27
C SER A 344 -99.23 29.95 -27.61
N GLU A 345 -100.27 29.43 -28.25
CA GLU A 345 -100.13 28.69 -29.52
C GLU A 345 -100.18 29.58 -30.77
N VAL A 346 -100.95 30.68 -30.75
CA VAL A 346 -100.93 31.69 -31.82
C VAL A 346 -99.58 32.41 -31.87
N THR A 347 -98.94 32.61 -30.71
CA THR A 347 -97.61 33.24 -30.61
C THR A 347 -96.49 32.34 -31.14
N ARG A 348 -96.66 31.01 -31.14
CA ARG A 348 -95.67 30.06 -31.68
C ARG A 348 -95.76 29.93 -33.21
N LEU A 349 -96.96 30.00 -33.77
CA LEU A 349 -97.20 29.98 -35.22
C LEU A 349 -96.78 31.29 -35.93
N LEU A 350 -96.81 32.43 -35.23
CA LEU A 350 -96.28 33.71 -35.75
C LEU A 350 -94.75 33.82 -35.67
N ALA A 351 -94.08 32.98 -34.85
CA ALA A 351 -92.63 33.01 -34.68
C ALA A 351 -91.83 32.23 -35.76
N GLU A 352 -92.45 31.28 -36.49
CA GLU A 352 -91.76 30.48 -37.53
C GLU A 352 -91.89 31.05 -38.95
N MET A 353 -92.83 31.98 -39.18
CA MET A 353 -93.02 32.62 -40.50
C MET A 353 -91.82 33.46 -40.98
N PRO A 354 -91.12 34.24 -40.15
CA PRO A 354 -89.99 35.06 -40.62
C PRO A 354 -88.78 34.24 -41.09
N ALA A 355 -88.53 33.07 -40.48
CA ALA A 355 -87.41 32.20 -40.86
C ALA A 355 -87.60 31.54 -42.24
N SER A 356 -88.85 31.21 -42.59
CA SER A 356 -89.19 30.60 -43.88
C SER A 356 -89.07 31.60 -45.04
N VAL A 357 -89.33 32.88 -44.76
CA VAL A 357 -89.14 33.96 -45.74
C VAL A 357 -87.66 34.30 -45.94
N HIS A 358 -86.83 34.22 -44.89
CA HIS A 358 -85.38 34.42 -44.99
C HIS A 358 -84.70 33.36 -45.87
N ALA A 359 -85.09 32.09 -45.75
CA ALA A 359 -84.56 30.99 -46.55
C ALA A 359 -84.95 31.06 -48.05
N LEU A 360 -86.07 31.72 -48.38
CA LEU A 360 -86.59 31.86 -49.75
C LEU A 360 -86.19 33.18 -50.44
N THR A 361 -85.76 34.22 -49.72
CA THR A 361 -85.57 35.58 -50.28
C THR A 361 -84.26 36.30 -49.93
N GLY A 362 -83.47 35.84 -48.95
CA GLY A 362 -82.06 36.25 -48.80
C GLY A 362 -81.75 37.66 -48.28
N VAL A 363 -82.64 38.35 -47.55
CA VAL A 363 -82.33 39.63 -46.83
C VAL A 363 -82.81 39.59 -45.37
N ASP A 364 -82.04 40.26 -44.49
CA ASP A 364 -81.93 40.10 -43.02
C ASP A 364 -82.47 41.32 -42.22
N LEU A 365 -83.13 41.11 -41.07
CA LEU A 365 -83.91 42.13 -40.34
C LEU A 365 -83.58 42.30 -38.84
N SER A 366 -82.52 41.69 -38.30
CA SER A 366 -82.22 41.78 -36.85
C SER A 366 -81.02 42.67 -36.50
N LYS A 367 -80.65 43.63 -37.36
CA LYS A 367 -79.77 44.77 -37.04
C LYS A 367 -80.38 45.66 -35.95
N VAL A 368 -80.52 45.19 -34.72
CA VAL A 368 -80.77 46.04 -33.56
C VAL A 368 -80.26 45.34 -32.28
N SER A 369 -79.10 45.77 -31.77
CA SER A 369 -78.68 45.65 -30.35
C SER A 369 -78.23 44.23 -29.91
N PHE A 370 -77.14 43.96 -29.19
CA PHE A 370 -76.29 44.71 -28.27
C PHE A 370 -75.17 43.74 -27.80
N ILE A 371 -74.27 44.19 -26.89
CA ILE A 371 -73.32 43.38 -26.08
C ILE A 371 -71.90 43.29 -26.69
N LEU A 372 -70.95 44.20 -26.40
CA LEU A 372 -70.64 44.89 -25.15
C LEU A 372 -70.23 43.94 -24.02
N ARG A 373 -69.05 43.29 -24.10
CA ARG A 373 -68.31 42.81 -22.90
C ARG A 373 -66.84 42.33 -23.09
N VAL A 374 -65.98 42.99 -23.88
CA VAL A 374 -64.51 42.71 -23.85
C VAL A 374 -63.66 43.99 -24.00
N MET A 375 -64.04 45.09 -23.36
CA MET A 375 -63.15 46.26 -23.24
C MET A 375 -63.46 47.00 -21.93
N LEU A 376 -62.86 46.52 -20.82
CA LEU A 376 -62.63 47.25 -19.57
C LEU A 376 -61.95 46.30 -18.58
N GLY A 377 -60.66 46.56 -18.33
CA GLY A 377 -59.72 45.81 -17.50
C GLY A 377 -58.32 46.17 -17.93
#